data_AF-T0Y0L2-F1
#
_entry.id   AF-T0Y0L2-F1
#
_cell.length_a   1.000
_cell.length_b   1.000
_cell.length_c   1.000
_cell.angle_alpha   90.00
_cell.angle_beta   90.00
_cell.angle_gamma   90.00
#
_symmetry.space_group_name_H-M   'P 1'
#
loop_
_entity.id
_entity.type
_entity.pdbx_description
1 polymer ?
#
loop_
_entity_poly.entity_id
_entity_poly.type
_entity_poly.pdbx_seq_one_letter_code
_entity_poly.pdbx_strand_id
1 'polypeptide(L)' 'MPNLAAAFKDTINAMRFHGGLVCAAYDGEEMVGMQFSFPGFRRGKTYLYSHMTGIIEKKKYSGIGYQLKMFQKKWA' A
#
# COMPACT_ATOMS: atom_id res chain seq x y z
N MET A 1 26.90 -6.64 -2.96
CA MET A 1 25.60 -6.29 -3.58
C MET A 1 24.80 -5.48 -2.56
N PRO A 2 24.15 -4.36 -2.93
CA PRO A 2 23.35 -3.61 -1.97
C PRO A 2 22.23 -4.50 -1.41
N ASN A 3 21.90 -4.29 -0.14
CA ASN A 3 20.81 -4.99 0.52
C ASN A 3 19.48 -4.59 -0.14
N LEU A 4 18.91 -5.48 -0.96
CA LEU A 4 17.70 -5.23 -1.71
C LEU A 4 16.51 -4.90 -0.80
N ALA A 5 16.43 -5.49 0.39
CA ALA A 5 15.37 -5.20 1.35
C ALA A 5 15.48 -3.78 1.93
N ALA A 6 16.70 -3.31 2.20
CA ALA A 6 16.93 -1.93 2.64
C ALA A 6 16.54 -0.94 1.54
N ALA A 7 16.99 -1.17 0.31
CA ALA A 7 16.65 -0.32 -0.84
C ALA A 7 15.13 -0.27 -1.10
N PHE A 8 14.44 -1.40 -0.93
CA PHE A 8 12.98 -1.47 -1.07
C PHE A 8 12.26 -0.68 0.02
N LYS A 9 12.68 -0.83 1.28
CA LYS A 9 12.14 -0.06 2.42
C LYS A 9 12.30 1.44 2.19
N ASP A 10 13.49 1.88 1.79
CA ASP A 10 13.79 3.29 1.53
C ASP A 10 12.93 3.84 0.39
N THR A 11 12.75 3.06 -0.67
CA THR A 11 11.88 3.42 -1.80
C THR A 11 10.42 3.62 -1.38
N ILE A 12 9.85 2.67 -0.61
CA ILE A 12 8.48 2.79 -0.10
C ILE A 12 8.33 4.01 0.81
N ASN A 13 9.31 4.26 1.69
CA ASN A 13 9.31 5.41 2.58
C ASN A 13 9.36 6.74 1.80
N ALA A 14 10.21 6.84 0.78
CA ALA A 14 10.27 8.01 -0.08
C ALA A 14 8.93 8.25 -0.78
N MET A 15 8.31 7.20 -1.34
CA MET A 15 7.00 7.34 -1.98
C MET A 15 5.91 7.78 -1.01
N ARG A 16 5.88 7.24 0.23
CA ARG A 16 4.97 7.70 1.29
C ARG A 16 5.19 9.17 1.63
N PHE A 17 6.46 9.59 1.75
CA PHE A 17 6.82 10.96 2.09
C PHE A 17 6.38 11.97 1.01
N HIS A 18 6.37 11.56 -0.26
CA HIS A 18 6.01 12.40 -1.40
C HIS A 18 4.54 12.25 -1.86
N GLY A 19 3.63 11.88 -0.94
CA GLY A 19 2.19 11.86 -1.19
C GLY A 19 1.62 10.48 -1.56
N GLY A 20 2.42 9.42 -1.49
CA GLY A 20 1.95 8.04 -1.53
C GLY A 20 1.30 7.61 -0.22
N LEU A 21 0.51 6.55 -0.29
CA LEU A 21 -0.10 5.93 0.89
C LEU A 21 0.46 4.53 1.09
N VAL A 22 0.90 4.27 2.33
CA VAL A 22 1.21 2.93 2.85
C VAL A 22 0.30 2.72 4.04
N CYS A 23 -0.51 1.66 4.00
CA CYS A 23 -1.40 1.29 5.10
C CYS A 23 -1.40 -0.23 5.31
N ALA A 24 -1.77 -0.65 6.51
CA ALA A 24 -1.76 -2.05 6.93
C ALA A 24 -3.09 -2.41 7.57
N ALA A 25 -3.49 -3.68 7.40
CA ALA A 25 -4.62 -4.29 8.09
C ALA A 25 -4.09 -5.17 9.23
N TYR A 26 -4.73 -5.05 10.39
CA TYR A 26 -4.37 -5.78 11.59
C TYR A 26 -5.52 -6.65 12.07
N ASP A 27 -5.18 -7.83 12.57
CA ASP A 27 -6.06 -8.71 13.34
C ASP A 27 -5.43 -8.84 14.75
N GLY A 28 -5.92 -8.04 15.69
CA GLY A 28 -5.22 -7.81 16.96
C GLY A 28 -3.86 -7.15 16.72
N GLU A 29 -2.79 -7.79 17.19
CA GLU A 29 -1.40 -7.33 17.01
C GLU A 29 -0.76 -7.84 15.71
N GLU A 30 -1.39 -8.80 15.03
CA GLU A 30 -0.84 -9.41 13.80
C GLU A 30 -1.18 -8.56 12.58
N MET A 31 -0.17 -8.16 11.81
CA MET A 31 -0.39 -7.56 10.49
C MET A 31 -0.78 -8.64 9.49
N VAL A 32 -2.02 -8.59 9.02
CA VAL A 32 -2.60 -9.59 8.10
C VAL A 32 -2.67 -9.12 6.64
N GLY A 33 -2.36 -7.85 6.38
CA GLY A 33 -2.28 -7.33 5.03
C GLY A 33 -1.70 -5.93 4.95
N MET A 34 -1.34 -5.52 3.74
CA MET A 34 -0.82 -4.19 3.45
C MET A 34 -1.29 -3.67 2.10
N GLN A 35 -1.30 -2.36 1.96
CA GLN A 35 -1.52 -1.69 0.70
C GLN A 35 -0.58 -0.50 0.53
N PHE A 36 -0.03 -0.41 -0.67
CA PHE A 36 0.92 0.61 -1.10
C PHE A 36 0.47 1.26 -2.42
N SER A 37 0.55 2.58 -2.44
CA SER A 37 0.19 3.42 -3.59
C SER A 37 1.04 4.68 -3.66
N PHE A 38 1.13 5.26 -4.84
CA PHE A 38 1.92 6.48 -5.10
C PHE A 38 1.19 7.43 -6.05
N PRO A 39 1.51 8.74 -6.02
CA PRO A 39 0.90 9.72 -6.93
C PRO A 39 1.28 9.43 -8.38
N GLY A 40 0.28 9.39 -9.25
CA GLY A 40 0.42 9.31 -10.69
C GLY A 40 -0.14 10.56 -11.35
N PHE A 41 0.45 10.93 -12.49
CA PHE A 41 0.05 12.09 -13.28
C PHE A 41 -0.20 11.64 -14.71
N ARG A 42 -1.43 11.82 -15.21
CA ARG A 42 -1.75 11.44 -16.59
C ARG A 42 -2.85 12.34 -17.13
N ARG A 43 -2.62 12.94 -18.30
CA ARG A 43 -3.59 13.78 -19.02
C ARG A 43 -4.19 14.88 -18.14
N GLY A 44 -3.34 15.62 -17.43
CA GLY A 44 -3.77 16.71 -16.53
C GLY A 44 -4.50 16.26 -15.27
N LYS A 45 -4.61 14.95 -15.02
CA LYS A 45 -5.21 14.40 -13.80
C LYS A 45 -4.13 13.87 -12.85
N THR A 46 -4.25 14.25 -11.59
CA THR A 46 -3.52 13.66 -10.47
C THR A 46 -4.40 12.57 -9.86
N TYR A 47 -3.82 11.40 -9.61
CA TYR A 47 -4.52 10.27 -8.99
C TYR A 47 -3.56 9.46 -8.14
N LEU A 48 -4.10 8.67 -7.20
CA LEU A 48 -3.30 7.76 -6.39
C LEU A 48 -3.34 6.36 -7.00
N TYR A 49 -2.22 5.89 -7.55
CA TYR A 49 -2.12 4.58 -8.19
C TYR A 49 -1.90 3.47 -7.16
N SER A 50 -2.85 2.55 -7.05
CA SER A 50 -2.73 1.36 -6.19
C SER A 50 -1.76 0.36 -6.82
N HIS A 51 -0.52 0.29 -6.30
CA HIS A 51 0.53 -0.54 -6.88
C HIS A 51 0.49 -1.97 -6.33
N MET A 52 0.40 -2.12 -5.00
CA MET A 52 0.45 -3.43 -4.35
C MET A 52 -0.58 -3.51 -3.22
N THR A 53 -1.37 -4.58 -3.20
CA THR A 53 -2.23 -4.96 -2.08
C THR A 53 -1.95 -6.43 -1.78
N GLY A 54 -1.40 -6.73 -0.61
CA GLY A 54 -1.01 -8.08 -0.21
C GLY A 54 -1.74 -8.50 1.06
N ILE A 55 -2.27 -9.73 1.08
CA ILE A 55 -2.95 -10.35 2.23
C ILE A 55 -2.27 -11.69 2.50
N ILE A 56 -2.07 -12.03 3.77
CA ILE A 56 -1.53 -13.34 4.14
C ILE A 56 -2.45 -14.47 3.66
N GLU A 57 -1.87 -15.62 3.30
CA GLU A 57 -2.60 -16.75 2.71
C GLU A 57 -3.83 -17.15 3.52
N LYS A 58 -3.66 -17.26 4.85
CA LYS A 58 -4.71 -17.67 5.80
C LYS A 58 -5.92 -16.74 5.85
N LYS A 59 -5.79 -15.50 5.35
CA LYS A 59 -6.83 -14.46 5.39
C LYS A 59 -7.26 -14.03 3.99
N LYS A 60 -6.85 -14.73 2.93
CA LYS A 60 -7.39 -14.48 1.58
C LYS A 60 -8.90 -14.68 1.56
N TYR A 61 -9.59 -13.96 0.68
CA TYR A 61 -11.06 -13.96 0.52
C TYR A 61 -11.89 -13.49 1.73
N SER A 62 -11.25 -12.97 2.78
CA SER A 62 -11.92 -12.38 3.95
C SER A 62 -12.50 -10.98 3.73
N GLY A 63 -12.30 -10.38 2.56
CA GLY A 63 -12.67 -8.99 2.26
C GLY A 63 -11.65 -7.94 2.70
N ILE A 64 -10.57 -8.30 3.40
CA ILE A 64 -9.54 -7.33 3.86
C ILE A 64 -8.92 -6.54 2.70
N GLY A 65 -8.62 -7.19 1.57
CA GLY A 65 -8.07 -6.51 0.40
C GLY A 65 -9.03 -5.45 -0.18
N TYR A 66 -10.34 -5.71 -0.12
CA TYR A 66 -11.35 -4.72 -0.49
C TYR A 66 -11.36 -3.55 0.50
N GLN A 67 -11.34 -3.83 1.81
CA GLN A 67 -11.31 -2.79 2.85
C GLN A 67 -10.09 -1.88 2.72
N LEU A 68 -8.90 -2.43 2.45
CA LEU A 68 -7.69 -1.65 2.20
C LEU A 68 -7.84 -0.73 0.96
N LYS A 69 -8.46 -1.23 -0.12
CA LYS A 69 -8.70 -0.42 -1.32
C LYS A 69 -9.72 0.69 -1.08
N MET A 70 -10.77 0.38 -0.32
CA MET A 70 -11.76 1.37 0.10
C MET A 70 -11.16 2.42 1.04
N PHE A 71 -10.24 2.01 1.92
CA PHE A 71 -9.49 2.95 2.75
C PHE A 71 -8.64 3.89 1.90
N GLN A 72 -7.85 3.39 0.94
CA GLN A 72 -7.11 4.25 0.01
C GLN A 72 -8.03 5.23 -0.72
N LYS A 73 -9.17 4.74 -1.21
CA LYS A 73 -10.15 5.59 -1.91
C LYS A 73 -10.73 6.69 -1.01
N LYS A 74 -10.93 6.43 0.28
CA LYS A 74 -11.42 7.42 1.25
C LYS A 74 -10.33 8.41 1.68
N TRP A 75 -9.08 7.97 1.68
CA TRP A 75 -7.94 8.80 2.07
C TRP A 75 -7.55 9.82 0.98
N ALA A 76 -7.70 9.45 -0.29
CA ALA A 76 -7.44 10.30 -1.45
C ALA A 76 -8.63 11.21 -1.81
#